data_AF-A0A7Z3HX70-F1
#
_entry.id   AF-A0A7Z3HX70-F1
#
_cell.length_a   1.000
_cell.length_b   1.000
_cell.length_c   1.000
_cell.angle_alpha   90.00
_cell.angle_beta   90.00
_cell.angle_gamma   90.00
#
_symmetry.space_group_name_H-M   'P 1'
#
loop_
_entity.id
_entity.type
_entity.pdbx_description
1 polymer ?
#
loop_
_entity_poly.entity_id
_entity_poly.type
_entity_poly.pdbx_seq_one_letter_code
_entity_poly.pdbx_strand_id
1 'polypeptide(L)'
;MAISVGINGLGRIGRNVLRAIFEIEKYSKQIEVIAVNGSLSAKQHAHLIKYDSIHGKFNGNISFSESENWISMNGRKFFLYRERDPANILWDVDIVFECTGAFNKRTEAIKHNARRIVVSAPVLDADVTIVYGVNNDMLKKEHKIISAGSCTTNCLAPVVQVLHYNLGIKSGFMTTIHAYTNDQNILDGNHEDLRRARACALSIVPTTTGAAKTINSIIPELKGKIDGTAIRVPISNVSMIDFKFITDKKATANEINKIFKNSTSYILSTCEDPLVSIDFIHTPYSAIVDLTSTYVTGDIYRIAAWYDNEWAFSLRMLDIALLCYNK
;
A
#
# COMPACT_ATOMS: atom_id res chain seq x y z
N MET A 1 -7.23 6.11 24.43
CA MET A 1 -8.05 7.03 23.61
C MET A 1 -7.93 6.58 22.17
N ALA A 2 -8.94 6.82 21.33
CA ALA A 2 -8.83 6.56 19.89
C ALA A 2 -8.01 7.68 19.23
N ILE A 3 -7.28 7.35 18.16
CA ILE A 3 -6.51 8.29 17.36
C ILE A 3 -7.47 9.04 16.43
N SER A 4 -7.44 10.37 16.44
CA SER A 4 -8.21 11.16 15.48
C SER A 4 -7.47 11.23 14.14
N VAL A 5 -8.19 10.95 13.04
CA VAL A 5 -7.60 10.93 11.70
C VAL A 5 -8.41 11.75 10.69
N GLY A 6 -7.68 12.37 9.78
CA GLY A 6 -8.18 13.00 8.56
C GLY A 6 -7.75 12.19 7.33
N ILE A 7 -8.59 12.11 6.30
CA ILE A 7 -8.23 11.44 5.04
C ILE A 7 -8.32 12.43 3.89
N ASN A 8 -7.17 12.82 3.31
CA ASN A 8 -7.14 13.64 2.12
C ASN A 8 -7.12 12.76 0.86
N GLY A 9 -8.14 12.90 0.01
CA GLY A 9 -8.25 12.14 -1.24
C GLY A 9 -9.05 10.85 -1.07
N LEU A 10 -10.36 10.94 -1.28
CA LEU A 10 -11.26 9.78 -1.35
C LEU A 10 -11.23 9.06 -2.71
N GLY A 11 -10.02 8.77 -3.21
CA GLY A 11 -9.75 7.90 -4.36
C GLY A 11 -9.82 6.41 -3.99
N ARG A 12 -9.13 5.55 -4.74
CA ARG A 12 -9.06 4.09 -4.43
C ARG A 12 -8.48 3.84 -3.03
N ILE A 13 -7.28 4.35 -2.74
CA ILE A 13 -6.61 4.13 -1.45
C ILE A 13 -7.35 4.80 -0.30
N GLY A 14 -7.71 6.08 -0.41
CA GLY A 14 -8.42 6.76 0.69
C GLY A 14 -9.76 6.12 1.04
N ARG A 15 -10.53 5.62 0.05
CA ARG A 15 -11.75 4.86 0.34
C ARG A 15 -11.47 3.52 0.99
N ASN A 16 -10.40 2.81 0.61
CA ASN A 16 -10.02 1.55 1.25
C ASN A 16 -9.48 1.76 2.68
N VAL A 17 -8.72 2.83 2.93
CA VAL A 17 -8.31 3.25 4.30
C VAL A 17 -9.56 3.51 5.15
N LEU A 18 -10.50 4.32 4.63
CA LEU A 18 -11.77 4.60 5.31
C LEU A 18 -12.55 3.31 5.57
N ARG A 19 -12.77 2.50 4.53
CA ARG A 19 -13.52 1.25 4.60
C ARG A 19 -12.91 0.28 5.62
N ALA A 20 -11.60 0.11 5.63
CA ALA A 20 -10.90 -0.75 6.58
C ALA A 20 -11.10 -0.33 8.05
N ILE A 21 -11.16 0.98 8.33
CA ILE A 21 -11.48 1.48 9.69
C ILE A 21 -12.86 0.99 10.14
N PHE A 22 -13.82 0.83 9.23
CA PHE A 22 -15.19 0.44 9.56
C PHE A 22 -15.46 -1.06 9.42
N GLU A 23 -14.71 -1.79 8.59
CA GLU A 23 -14.89 -3.24 8.41
C GLU A 23 -14.07 -4.08 9.41
N ILE A 24 -12.94 -3.55 9.91
CA ILE A 24 -12.03 -4.31 10.77
C ILE A 24 -12.11 -3.78 12.21
N GLU A 25 -12.55 -4.64 13.13
CA GLU A 25 -12.79 -4.31 14.54
C GLU A 25 -11.58 -3.69 15.25
N LYS A 26 -10.36 -4.18 14.96
CA LYS A 26 -9.11 -3.64 15.50
C LYS A 26 -8.99 -2.14 15.24
N TYR A 27 -9.29 -1.70 14.02
CA TYR A 27 -9.18 -0.29 13.64
C TYR A 27 -10.38 0.51 14.10
N SER A 28 -11.59 -0.05 14.03
CA SER A 28 -12.82 0.66 14.42
C SER A 28 -12.80 1.10 15.89
N LYS A 29 -12.15 0.33 16.76
CA LYS A 29 -11.98 0.62 18.20
C LYS A 29 -10.84 1.60 18.52
N GLN A 30 -9.86 1.75 17.64
CA GLN A 30 -8.64 2.51 17.92
C GLN A 30 -8.51 3.80 17.10
N ILE A 31 -9.29 3.93 16.02
CA ILE A 31 -9.20 5.05 15.08
C ILE A 31 -10.57 5.71 14.96
N GLU A 32 -10.57 7.03 15.04
CA GLU A 32 -11.72 7.89 14.83
C GLU A 32 -11.50 8.81 13.64
N VAL A 33 -12.34 8.67 12.61
CA VAL A 33 -12.31 9.56 11.46
C VAL A 33 -13.06 10.82 11.81
N ILE A 34 -12.37 11.96 11.79
CA ILE A 34 -12.96 13.27 12.08
C ILE A 34 -13.42 13.94 10.79
N ALA A 35 -12.61 13.84 9.75
CA ALA A 35 -12.92 14.44 8.46
C ALA A 35 -12.25 13.74 7.28
N VAL A 36 -12.83 13.95 6.11
CA VAL A 36 -12.32 13.50 4.83
C VAL A 36 -12.35 14.65 3.84
N ASN A 37 -11.48 14.64 2.84
CA ASN A 37 -11.48 15.61 1.75
C ASN A 37 -11.56 14.92 0.39
N GLY A 38 -12.42 15.42 -0.50
CA GLY A 38 -12.61 14.88 -1.84
C GLY A 38 -13.34 15.84 -2.76
N SER A 39 -13.17 15.68 -4.07
CA SER A 39 -13.73 16.63 -5.06
C SER A 39 -15.23 16.46 -5.32
N LEU A 40 -15.81 15.31 -4.92
CA LEU A 40 -17.19 14.94 -5.21
C LEU A 40 -18.15 15.42 -4.11
N SER A 41 -19.46 15.34 -4.38
CA SER A 41 -20.49 15.61 -3.38
C SER A 41 -20.56 14.50 -2.32
N ALA A 42 -21.22 14.77 -1.18
CA ALA A 42 -21.39 13.78 -0.12
C ALA A 42 -22.15 12.54 -0.61
N LYS A 43 -23.19 12.72 -1.43
CA LYS A 43 -23.94 11.65 -2.11
C LYS A 43 -23.05 10.79 -3.01
N GLN A 44 -22.19 11.42 -3.81
CA GLN A 44 -21.30 10.71 -4.73
C GLN A 44 -20.25 9.89 -3.97
N HIS A 45 -19.64 10.47 -2.94
CA HIS A 45 -18.72 9.74 -2.07
C HIS A 45 -19.42 8.59 -1.33
N ALA A 46 -20.59 8.84 -0.74
CA ALA A 46 -21.40 7.80 -0.09
C ALA A 46 -21.71 6.63 -1.03
N HIS A 47 -22.04 6.92 -2.29
CA HIS A 47 -22.27 5.89 -3.31
C HIS A 47 -21.00 5.06 -3.60
N LEU A 48 -19.87 5.71 -3.85
CA LEU A 48 -18.60 5.04 -4.15
C LEU A 48 -17.98 4.30 -2.95
N ILE A 49 -18.33 4.69 -1.72
CA ILE A 49 -17.98 3.93 -0.52
C ILE A 49 -18.89 2.70 -0.40
N LYS A 50 -20.18 2.83 -0.72
CA LYS A 50 -21.15 1.72 -0.61
C LYS A 50 -20.87 0.60 -1.62
N TYR A 51 -20.49 0.97 -2.84
CA TYR A 51 -20.36 0.06 -3.97
C TYR A 51 -18.95 0.12 -4.57
N ASP A 52 -18.18 -0.95 -4.38
CA ASP A 52 -16.86 -1.13 -4.96
C ASP A 52 -16.86 -2.35 -5.90
N SER A 53 -16.41 -2.17 -7.15
CA SER A 53 -16.36 -3.26 -8.13
C SER A 53 -15.35 -4.35 -7.80
N ILE A 54 -14.32 -4.03 -7.01
CA ILE A 54 -13.24 -4.97 -6.64
C ILE A 54 -13.55 -5.56 -5.26
N HIS A 55 -13.80 -4.69 -4.28
CA HIS A 55 -13.98 -5.11 -2.87
C HIS A 55 -15.44 -5.38 -2.50
N GLY A 56 -16.35 -5.35 -3.48
CA GLY A 56 -17.77 -5.59 -3.27
C GLY A 56 -18.48 -4.48 -2.51
N LYS A 57 -19.71 -4.78 -2.07
CA LYS A 57 -20.58 -3.85 -1.34
C LYS A 57 -20.14 -3.72 0.12
N PHE A 58 -19.95 -2.49 0.60
CA PHE A 58 -19.71 -2.25 2.03
C PHE A 58 -20.92 -2.70 2.86
N ASN A 59 -20.70 -3.60 3.82
CA ASN A 59 -21.75 -4.20 4.63
C ASN A 59 -22.07 -3.37 5.89
N GLY A 60 -22.39 -2.09 5.69
CA GLY A 60 -22.80 -1.18 6.75
C GLY A 60 -23.73 -0.09 6.26
N ASN A 61 -24.30 0.66 7.20
CA ASN A 61 -25.20 1.77 6.88
C ASN A 61 -24.38 3.01 6.50
N ILE A 62 -24.78 3.67 5.40
CA ILE A 62 -24.19 4.93 4.97
C ILE A 62 -25.29 5.97 4.88
N SER A 63 -25.09 7.09 5.55
CA SER A 63 -25.93 8.29 5.41
C SER A 63 -25.05 9.51 5.16
N PHE A 64 -25.63 10.60 4.67
CA PHE A 64 -24.89 11.82 4.37
C PHE A 64 -25.82 13.04 4.46
N SER A 65 -25.23 14.21 4.59
CA SER A 65 -25.91 15.50 4.42
C SER A 65 -25.08 16.40 3.53
N GLU A 66 -25.65 16.85 2.43
CA GLU A 66 -25.01 17.82 1.54
C GLU A 66 -25.01 19.22 2.15
N SER A 67 -26.08 19.62 2.84
CA SER A 67 -26.19 20.95 3.44
C SER A 67 -25.25 21.16 4.63
N GLU A 68 -24.98 20.08 5.36
CA GLU A 68 -24.11 20.10 6.55
C GLU A 68 -22.71 19.52 6.25
N ASN A 69 -22.42 19.14 5.00
CA ASN A 69 -21.14 18.61 4.54
C ASN A 69 -20.59 17.47 5.42
N TRP A 70 -21.35 16.39 5.58
CA TRP A 70 -20.87 15.20 6.29
C TRP A 70 -21.31 13.89 5.64
N ILE A 71 -20.54 12.85 5.93
CA ILE A 71 -20.87 11.44 5.63
C ILE A 71 -20.83 10.67 6.96
N SER A 72 -21.66 9.65 7.07
CA SER A 72 -21.74 8.76 8.22
C SER A 72 -21.65 7.32 7.76
N MET A 73 -20.83 6.54 8.47
CA MET A 73 -20.74 5.10 8.30
C MET A 73 -21.04 4.42 9.64
N ASN A 74 -21.99 3.50 9.66
CA ASN A 74 -22.44 2.81 10.88
C ASN A 74 -22.78 3.77 12.04
N GLY A 75 -23.37 4.93 11.72
CA GLY A 75 -23.76 5.95 12.70
C GLY A 75 -22.65 6.91 13.14
N ARG A 76 -21.39 6.67 12.75
CA ARG A 76 -20.26 7.57 13.05
C ARG A 76 -20.13 8.60 11.94
N LYS A 77 -20.38 9.87 12.27
CA LYS A 77 -20.32 11.02 11.35
C LYS A 77 -18.90 11.58 11.27
N PHE A 78 -18.51 12.00 10.07
CA PHE A 78 -17.28 12.75 9.81
C PHE A 78 -17.52 13.82 8.74
N PHE A 79 -16.82 14.95 8.85
CA PHE A 79 -16.98 16.08 7.93
C PHE A 79 -16.39 15.77 6.55
N LEU A 80 -17.00 16.34 5.52
CA LEU A 80 -16.51 16.31 4.15
C LEU A 80 -16.04 17.71 3.74
N TYR A 81 -14.73 17.84 3.52
CA TYR A 81 -14.15 18.98 2.82
C TYR A 81 -14.13 18.73 1.31
N ARG A 82 -14.13 19.83 0.55
CA ARG A 82 -13.98 19.83 -0.91
C ARG A 82 -12.92 20.85 -1.33
N GLU A 83 -11.81 20.84 -0.61
CA GLU A 83 -10.73 21.81 -0.77
C GLU A 83 -9.60 21.27 -1.64
N ARG A 84 -9.13 22.09 -2.58
CA ARG A 84 -8.03 21.73 -3.47
C ARG A 84 -6.67 21.97 -2.84
N ASP A 85 -6.54 23.04 -2.06
CA ASP A 85 -5.31 23.36 -1.35
C ASP A 85 -5.36 22.77 0.07
N PRO A 86 -4.47 21.83 0.43
CA PRO A 86 -4.45 21.23 1.75
C PRO A 86 -4.19 22.24 2.87
N ALA A 87 -3.59 23.40 2.59
CA ALA A 87 -3.36 24.46 3.58
C ALA A 87 -4.66 25.13 4.07
N ASN A 88 -5.72 25.06 3.27
CA ASN A 88 -7.02 25.65 3.63
C ASN A 88 -7.88 24.71 4.48
N ILE A 89 -7.47 23.44 4.63
CA ILE A 89 -8.19 22.48 5.44
C ILE A 89 -7.69 22.60 6.88
N LEU A 90 -8.56 23.07 7.77
CA LEU A 90 -8.25 23.21 9.19
C LEU A 90 -8.40 21.86 9.90
N TRP A 91 -7.40 21.01 9.72
CA TRP A 91 -7.33 19.70 10.37
C TRP A 91 -7.19 19.85 11.89
N ASP A 92 -8.15 19.30 12.63
CA ASP A 92 -8.05 19.07 14.08
C ASP A 92 -7.92 17.56 14.35
N VAL A 93 -6.81 16.98 13.92
CA VAL A 93 -6.54 15.54 13.98
C VAL A 93 -5.09 15.23 14.31
N ASP A 94 -4.84 14.07 14.93
CA ASP A 94 -3.49 13.57 15.19
C ASP A 94 -2.76 13.21 13.90
N ILE A 95 -3.46 12.57 12.95
CA ILE A 95 -2.84 12.04 11.73
C ILE A 95 -3.69 12.37 10.50
N VAL A 96 -3.05 12.88 9.45
CA VAL A 96 -3.64 12.95 8.11
C VAL A 96 -3.07 11.85 7.22
N PHE A 97 -3.96 11.11 6.57
CA PHE A 97 -3.61 10.24 5.45
C PHE A 97 -3.68 11.04 4.15
N GLU A 98 -2.53 11.23 3.52
CA GLU A 98 -2.43 11.87 2.20
C GLU A 98 -2.53 10.78 1.12
N CYS A 99 -3.71 10.69 0.49
CA CYS A 99 -4.11 9.64 -0.45
C CYS A 99 -4.48 10.17 -1.84
N THR A 100 -4.19 11.44 -2.16
CA THR A 100 -4.51 12.05 -3.46
C THR A 100 -3.53 11.64 -4.54
N GLY A 101 -2.28 11.35 -4.17
CA GLY A 101 -1.16 11.18 -5.09
C GLY A 101 -0.61 12.48 -5.67
N ALA A 102 -1.20 13.63 -5.35
CA ALA A 102 -0.75 14.94 -5.84
C ALA A 102 0.35 15.56 -4.95
N PHE A 103 0.34 15.27 -3.65
CA PHE A 103 1.22 15.91 -2.66
C PHE A 103 2.36 14.98 -2.19
N ASN A 104 3.03 14.32 -3.14
CA ASN A 104 4.09 13.32 -2.88
C ASN A 104 5.51 13.92 -2.68
N LYS A 105 5.59 15.12 -2.12
CA LYS A 105 6.84 15.81 -1.76
C LYS A 105 6.68 16.39 -0.37
N ARG A 106 7.78 16.49 0.39
CA ARG A 106 7.72 17.09 1.74
C ARG A 106 7.08 18.47 1.74
N THR A 107 7.50 19.35 0.83
CA THR A 107 7.03 20.74 0.73
C THR A 107 5.54 20.85 0.42
N GLU A 108 4.96 19.80 -0.15
CA GLU A 108 3.55 19.72 -0.50
C GLU A 108 2.74 19.07 0.63
N ALA A 109 3.18 17.92 1.14
CA ALA A 109 2.51 17.20 2.21
C ALA A 109 2.43 18.03 3.51
N ILE A 110 3.48 18.80 3.83
CA ILE A 110 3.55 19.59 5.06
C ILE A 110 2.43 20.65 5.16
N LYS A 111 1.85 21.06 4.01
CA LYS A 111 0.74 22.04 3.94
C LYS A 111 -0.50 21.59 4.69
N HIS A 112 -0.69 20.29 4.91
CA HIS A 112 -1.77 19.78 5.76
C HIS A 112 -1.73 20.32 7.20
N ASN A 113 -0.57 20.77 7.69
CA ASN A 113 -0.42 21.30 9.05
C ASN A 113 -0.92 20.38 10.20
N ALA A 114 -1.12 19.09 9.93
CA ALA A 114 -1.46 18.10 10.94
C ALA A 114 -0.23 17.71 11.77
N ARG A 115 -0.45 17.06 12.91
CA ARG A 115 0.64 16.62 13.80
C ARG A 115 1.56 15.61 13.13
N ARG A 116 1.00 14.62 12.44
CA ARG A 116 1.73 13.72 11.52
C ARG A 116 0.95 13.52 10.22
N ILE A 117 1.68 13.26 9.15
CA ILE A 117 1.12 13.01 7.81
C ILE A 117 1.72 11.71 7.29
N VAL A 118 0.84 10.75 6.99
CA VAL A 118 1.21 9.46 6.38
C VAL A 118 0.82 9.51 4.91
N VAL A 119 1.82 9.51 4.04
CA VAL A 119 1.64 9.63 2.59
C VAL A 119 1.53 8.25 1.95
N SER A 120 0.48 8.05 1.14
CA SER A 120 0.16 6.77 0.48
C SER A 120 1.04 6.47 -0.75
N ALA A 121 2.25 7.01 -0.80
CA ALA A 121 3.16 6.92 -1.92
C ALA A 121 4.63 7.08 -1.46
N PRO A 122 5.61 6.67 -2.29
CA PRO A 122 7.01 7.00 -2.07
C PRO A 122 7.22 8.52 -2.04
N VAL A 123 7.92 9.01 -1.02
CA VAL A 123 8.32 10.41 -0.88
C VAL A 123 9.83 10.42 -0.61
N LEU A 124 10.62 10.94 -1.57
CA LEU A 124 12.08 10.89 -1.51
C LEU A 124 12.67 11.69 -0.34
N ASP A 125 11.98 12.77 0.06
CA ASP A 125 12.38 13.72 1.09
C ASP A 125 11.50 13.67 2.36
N ALA A 126 10.83 12.53 2.59
CA ALA A 126 10.12 12.28 3.85
C ALA A 126 11.10 12.19 5.03
N ASP A 127 10.60 12.40 6.26
CA ASP A 127 11.40 12.19 7.47
C ASP A 127 11.81 10.71 7.60
N VAL A 128 10.89 9.81 7.22
CA VAL A 128 11.13 8.38 7.18
C VAL A 128 10.19 7.68 6.20
N THR A 129 10.66 6.58 5.61
CA THR A 129 9.80 5.61 4.92
C THR A 129 9.63 4.37 5.80
N ILE A 130 8.39 4.03 6.11
CA ILE A 130 8.06 2.87 6.95
C ILE A 130 7.33 1.82 6.11
N VAL A 131 7.87 0.60 6.10
CA VAL A 131 7.12 -0.61 5.78
C VAL A 131 6.84 -1.32 7.09
N TYR A 132 5.57 -1.27 7.51
CA TYR A 132 5.16 -1.78 8.79
C TYR A 132 5.44 -3.29 8.90
N GLY A 133 6.15 -3.72 9.94
CA GLY A 133 6.61 -5.09 10.15
C GLY A 133 8.03 -5.38 9.67
N VAL A 134 8.68 -4.41 9.01
CA VAL A 134 10.06 -4.56 8.54
C VAL A 134 10.99 -3.60 9.28
N ASN A 135 10.66 -2.31 9.33
CA ASN A 135 11.53 -1.26 9.89
C ASN A 135 10.79 -0.29 10.84
N ASN A 136 9.88 -0.82 11.67
CA ASN A 136 9.06 -0.04 12.61
C ASN A 136 9.91 0.79 13.60
N ASP A 137 11.08 0.28 13.93
CA ASP A 137 12.05 0.88 14.84
C ASP A 137 12.62 2.21 14.30
N MET A 138 12.70 2.37 12.98
CA MET A 138 13.15 3.61 12.34
C MET A 138 12.23 4.81 12.57
N LEU A 139 10.96 4.59 12.95
CA LEU A 139 10.03 5.68 13.27
C LEU A 139 10.45 6.37 14.57
N LYS A 140 10.63 7.68 14.55
CA LYS A 140 10.93 8.50 15.73
C LYS A 140 9.81 9.49 16.03
N LYS A 141 9.80 10.03 17.25
CA LYS A 141 8.72 10.88 17.74
C LYS A 141 8.60 12.20 16.97
N GLU A 142 9.75 12.73 16.54
CA GLU A 142 9.92 13.96 15.79
C GLU A 142 9.54 13.84 14.30
N HIS A 143 9.41 12.61 13.77
CA HIS A 143 9.03 12.42 12.37
C HIS A 143 7.59 12.90 12.15
N LYS A 144 7.42 13.81 11.18
CA LYS A 144 6.15 14.43 10.84
C LYS A 144 5.63 13.95 9.49
N ILE A 145 6.49 13.81 8.49
CA ILE A 145 6.13 13.29 7.15
C ILE A 145 6.65 11.87 7.02
N ILE A 146 5.72 10.91 6.99
CA ILE A 146 6.01 9.48 6.90
C ILE A 146 5.54 8.98 5.53
N SER A 147 6.45 8.43 4.74
CA SER A 147 6.08 7.69 3.52
C SER A 147 5.72 6.26 3.90
N ALA A 148 4.56 5.76 3.42
CA ALA A 148 4.21 4.35 3.52
C ALA A 148 4.87 3.49 2.41
N GLY A 149 5.75 4.07 1.59
CA GLY A 149 6.32 3.45 0.41
C GLY A 149 5.25 3.20 -0.67
N SER A 150 5.39 2.11 -1.42
CA SER A 150 4.38 1.65 -2.38
C SER A 150 3.83 0.28 -1.99
N CYS A 151 2.70 -0.11 -2.59
CA CYS A 151 2.15 -1.47 -2.46
C CYS A 151 3.19 -2.55 -2.79
N THR A 152 3.94 -2.41 -3.89
CA THR A 152 5.02 -3.34 -4.26
C THR A 152 6.16 -3.35 -3.24
N THR A 153 6.50 -2.20 -2.64
CA THR A 153 7.53 -2.15 -1.58
C THR A 153 7.07 -2.93 -0.35
N ASN A 154 5.79 -2.77 0.03
CA ASN A 154 5.19 -3.47 1.17
C ASN A 154 5.13 -4.99 0.93
N CYS A 155 5.01 -5.44 -0.32
CA CYS A 155 5.11 -6.86 -0.68
C CYS A 155 6.58 -7.35 -0.67
N LEU A 156 7.49 -6.63 -1.32
CA LEU A 156 8.87 -7.06 -1.49
C LEU A 156 9.66 -7.08 -0.18
N ALA A 157 9.52 -6.04 0.64
CA ALA A 157 10.33 -5.85 1.85
C ALA A 157 10.30 -7.03 2.84
N PRO A 158 9.13 -7.55 3.28
CA PRO A 158 9.10 -8.69 4.20
C PRO A 158 9.69 -9.97 3.57
N VAL A 159 9.48 -10.16 2.26
CA VAL A 159 10.02 -11.31 1.53
C VAL A 159 11.54 -11.29 1.49
N VAL A 160 12.14 -10.15 1.11
CA VAL A 160 13.60 -10.03 1.03
C VAL A 160 14.24 -10.01 2.41
N GLN A 161 13.57 -9.49 3.45
CA GLN A 161 14.06 -9.55 4.82
C GLN A 161 14.21 -11.00 5.29
N VAL A 162 13.17 -11.81 5.13
CA VAL A 162 13.19 -13.23 5.49
C VAL A 162 14.29 -13.98 4.73
N LEU A 163 14.39 -13.77 3.42
CA LEU A 163 15.43 -14.40 2.60
C LEU A 163 16.84 -13.94 2.98
N HIS A 164 17.04 -12.64 3.21
CA HIS A 164 18.35 -12.08 3.52
C HIS A 164 18.88 -12.61 4.85
N TYR A 165 18.06 -12.59 5.90
CA TYR A 165 18.48 -13.05 7.23
C TYR A 165 18.80 -14.55 7.27
N ASN A 166 18.13 -15.36 6.45
CA ASN A 166 18.37 -16.80 6.42
C ASN A 166 19.51 -17.19 5.48
N LEU A 167 19.53 -16.64 4.26
CA LEU A 167 20.38 -17.12 3.16
C LEU A 167 21.46 -16.13 2.71
N GLY A 168 21.36 -14.85 3.09
CA GLY A 168 22.23 -13.77 2.61
C GLY A 168 22.03 -13.50 1.13
N ILE A 169 21.23 -12.50 0.77
CA ILE A 169 21.07 -12.08 -0.64
C ILE A 169 22.36 -11.37 -1.12
N LYS A 170 22.94 -11.87 -2.22
CA LYS A 170 24.04 -11.23 -2.96
C LYS A 170 23.55 -10.23 -3.98
N SER A 171 22.60 -10.65 -4.80
CA SER A 171 22.01 -9.85 -5.87
C SER A 171 20.61 -10.38 -6.18
N GLY A 172 19.71 -9.51 -6.62
CA GLY A 172 18.38 -9.90 -7.04
C GLY A 172 17.73 -8.90 -7.99
N PHE A 173 16.78 -9.41 -8.76
CA PHE A 173 15.98 -8.62 -9.68
C PHE A 173 14.50 -8.99 -9.52
N MET A 174 13.69 -7.98 -9.21
CA MET A 174 12.25 -8.14 -9.01
C MET A 174 11.50 -7.61 -10.23
N THR A 175 10.61 -8.43 -10.79
CA THR A 175 9.59 -7.95 -11.71
C THR A 175 8.25 -8.01 -11.01
N THR A 176 7.52 -6.90 -10.92
CA THR A 176 6.12 -6.97 -10.48
C THR A 176 5.19 -7.07 -11.67
N ILE A 177 4.36 -8.11 -11.69
CA ILE A 177 3.23 -8.26 -12.59
C ILE A 177 2.05 -7.62 -11.87
N HIS A 178 1.64 -6.45 -12.34
CA HIS A 178 0.87 -5.53 -11.53
C HIS A 178 -0.44 -5.16 -12.21
N ALA A 179 -1.53 -5.12 -11.45
CA ALA A 179 -2.81 -4.58 -11.90
C ALA A 179 -2.66 -3.17 -12.49
N TYR A 180 -3.50 -2.79 -13.46
CA TYR A 180 -3.50 -1.40 -13.88
C TYR A 180 -4.01 -0.49 -12.75
N THR A 181 -3.62 0.78 -12.78
CA THR A 181 -4.04 1.79 -11.78
C THR A 181 -4.55 3.04 -12.46
N ASN A 182 -5.17 3.96 -11.70
CA ASN A 182 -5.68 5.24 -12.22
C ASN A 182 -4.62 6.16 -12.85
N ASP A 183 -3.34 5.87 -12.65
CA ASP A 183 -2.22 6.54 -13.33
C ASP A 183 -2.08 6.13 -14.82
N GLN A 184 -2.77 5.07 -15.26
CA GLN A 184 -2.84 4.68 -16.67
C GLN A 184 -4.15 5.13 -17.31
N ASN A 185 -4.17 5.24 -18.63
CA ASN A 185 -5.36 5.66 -19.36
C ASN A 185 -6.27 4.47 -19.73
N ILE A 186 -7.59 4.70 -19.67
CA ILE A 186 -8.60 3.72 -20.14
C ILE A 186 -8.46 3.50 -21.66
N LEU A 187 -8.25 4.59 -22.40
CA LEU A 187 -7.98 4.61 -23.85
C LEU A 187 -6.66 5.34 -24.09
N ASP A 188 -6.06 5.18 -25.27
CA ASP A 188 -4.83 5.90 -25.63
C ASP A 188 -4.98 7.42 -25.42
N GLY A 189 -4.07 8.05 -24.68
CA GLY A 189 -4.20 9.45 -24.25
C GLY A 189 -2.91 10.07 -23.72
N ASN A 190 -2.99 11.30 -23.22
CA ASN A 190 -1.81 12.04 -22.75
C ASN A 190 -1.23 11.42 -21.46
N HIS A 191 0.08 11.19 -21.44
CA HIS A 191 0.83 10.78 -20.25
C HIS A 191 2.34 11.01 -20.50
N GLU A 192 3.13 11.37 -19.48
CA GLU A 192 4.59 11.59 -19.62
C GLU A 192 5.34 10.28 -19.96
N ASP A 193 5.00 9.19 -19.27
CA ASP A 193 5.38 7.83 -19.69
C ASP A 193 4.51 7.39 -20.88
N LEU A 194 5.09 7.38 -22.08
CA LEU A 194 4.43 6.98 -23.34
C LEU A 194 3.89 5.54 -23.35
N ARG A 195 4.33 4.68 -22.42
CA ARG A 195 3.78 3.34 -22.29
C ARG A 195 2.51 3.37 -21.44
N ARG A 196 2.48 4.14 -20.36
CA ARG A 196 1.26 4.37 -19.54
C ARG A 196 0.18 5.17 -20.27
N ALA A 197 0.57 5.90 -21.32
CA ALA A 197 -0.34 6.57 -22.25
C ALA A 197 -1.30 5.60 -22.97
N ARG A 198 -0.95 4.31 -23.08
CA ARG A 198 -1.72 3.30 -23.83
C ARG A 198 -2.85 2.70 -23.01
N ALA A 199 -3.92 2.28 -23.68
CA ALA A 199 -5.12 1.67 -23.09
C ALA A 199 -4.79 0.51 -22.13
N CYS A 200 -5.07 0.73 -20.84
CA CYS A 200 -4.57 -0.11 -19.76
C CYS A 200 -5.17 -1.53 -19.72
N ALA A 201 -6.39 -1.70 -20.23
CA ALA A 201 -7.10 -2.98 -20.26
C ALA A 201 -6.84 -3.80 -21.53
N LEU A 202 -5.98 -3.33 -22.43
CA LEU A 202 -5.70 -3.98 -23.73
C LEU A 202 -4.22 -4.31 -23.95
N SER A 203 -3.36 -4.05 -22.97
CA SER A 203 -1.92 -4.14 -23.18
C SER A 203 -1.16 -4.61 -21.95
N ILE A 204 -0.03 -5.26 -22.22
CA ILE A 204 1.04 -5.51 -21.25
C ILE A 204 1.98 -4.30 -21.32
N VAL A 205 2.08 -3.53 -20.24
CA VAL A 205 2.74 -2.21 -20.24
C VAL A 205 3.97 -2.25 -19.31
N PRO A 206 5.20 -2.39 -19.85
CA PRO A 206 6.40 -2.38 -19.03
C PRO A 206 6.73 -0.94 -18.59
N THR A 207 6.97 -0.72 -17.30
CA THR A 207 7.28 0.59 -16.72
C THR A 207 8.25 0.45 -15.56
N THR A 208 8.80 1.56 -15.09
CA THR A 208 9.72 1.56 -13.94
C THR A 208 8.94 1.41 -12.63
N THR A 209 9.64 0.93 -11.59
CA THR A 209 9.12 0.88 -10.22
C THR A 209 10.16 1.44 -9.24
N GLY A 210 9.68 2.17 -8.23
CA GLY A 210 10.53 2.67 -7.14
C GLY A 210 10.80 1.62 -6.06
N ALA A 211 10.11 0.47 -6.08
CA ALA A 211 10.09 -0.44 -4.94
C ALA A 211 11.46 -0.97 -4.53
N ALA A 212 12.27 -1.42 -5.51
CA ALA A 212 13.62 -1.91 -5.25
C ALA A 212 14.54 -0.80 -4.69
N LYS A 213 14.40 0.44 -5.18
CA LYS A 213 15.15 1.59 -4.66
C LYS A 213 14.78 1.89 -3.21
N THR A 214 13.50 1.76 -2.84
CA THR A 214 13.03 1.95 -1.46
C THR A 214 13.55 0.86 -0.51
N ILE A 215 13.78 -0.37 -0.99
CA ILE A 215 14.41 -1.42 -0.16
C ILE A 215 15.77 -0.97 0.38
N ASN A 216 16.54 -0.21 -0.40
CA ASN A 216 17.86 0.28 0.04
C ASN A 216 17.80 1.17 1.29
N SER A 217 16.69 1.89 1.52
CA SER A 217 16.51 2.73 2.71
C SER A 217 15.85 2.00 3.89
N ILE A 218 15.12 0.90 3.62
CA ILE A 218 14.41 0.10 4.63
C ILE A 218 15.31 -1.01 5.18
N ILE A 219 16.14 -1.63 4.34
CA ILE A 219 17.05 -2.72 4.70
C ILE A 219 18.45 -2.36 4.17
N PRO A 220 19.24 -1.58 4.93
CA PRO A 220 20.52 -1.04 4.45
C PRO A 220 21.52 -2.08 3.95
N GLU A 221 21.49 -3.30 4.50
CA GLU A 221 22.34 -4.44 4.09
C GLU A 221 22.09 -4.91 2.65
N LEU A 222 20.94 -4.53 2.07
CA LEU A 222 20.54 -4.80 0.69
C LEU A 222 20.84 -3.64 -0.27
N LYS A 223 21.47 -2.56 0.21
CA LYS A 223 21.76 -1.37 -0.61
C LYS A 223 22.56 -1.75 -1.86
N GLY A 224 21.97 -1.49 -3.03
CA GLY A 224 22.59 -1.74 -4.33
C GLY A 224 22.60 -3.22 -4.76
N LYS A 225 21.98 -4.12 -3.99
CA LYS A 225 21.90 -5.55 -4.33
C LYS A 225 20.62 -5.91 -5.08
N ILE A 226 19.58 -5.09 -4.98
CA ILE A 226 18.26 -5.39 -5.57
C ILE A 226 17.84 -4.24 -6.49
N ASP A 227 17.44 -4.60 -7.70
CA ASP A 227 16.75 -3.70 -8.62
C ASP A 227 15.44 -4.34 -9.11
N GLY A 228 14.64 -3.61 -9.88
CA GLY A 228 13.43 -4.18 -10.42
C GLY A 228 12.66 -3.31 -11.41
N THR A 229 11.65 -3.93 -12.00
CA THR A 229 10.77 -3.33 -13.00
C THR A 229 9.31 -3.72 -12.72
N ALA A 230 8.38 -3.07 -13.42
CA ALA A 230 6.97 -3.40 -13.38
C ALA A 230 6.45 -3.71 -14.77
N ILE A 231 5.50 -4.63 -14.83
CA ILE A 231 4.71 -4.95 -16.01
C ILE A 231 3.25 -4.81 -15.61
N ARG A 232 2.57 -3.78 -16.12
CA ARG A 232 1.13 -3.61 -15.90
C ARG A 232 0.36 -4.53 -16.82
N VAL A 233 -0.65 -5.21 -16.30
CA VAL A 233 -1.47 -6.17 -17.05
C VAL A 233 -2.97 -5.86 -16.92
N PRO A 234 -3.82 -6.35 -17.85
CA PRO A 234 -5.28 -6.10 -17.86
C PRO A 234 -6.11 -6.74 -16.74
N ILE A 235 -5.71 -6.57 -15.49
CA ILE A 235 -6.49 -6.92 -14.29
C ILE A 235 -6.64 -5.69 -13.40
N SER A 236 -7.77 -5.57 -12.73
CA SER A 236 -8.16 -4.37 -11.98
C SER A 236 -7.60 -4.30 -10.57
N ASN A 237 -7.23 -5.44 -9.98
CA ASN A 237 -6.57 -5.53 -8.69
C ASN A 237 -5.81 -6.84 -8.52
N VAL A 238 -5.06 -6.92 -7.44
CA VAL A 238 -4.09 -7.95 -7.09
C VAL A 238 -2.92 -7.95 -8.06
N SER A 239 -1.74 -8.03 -7.46
CA SER A 239 -0.47 -8.02 -8.14
C SER A 239 0.42 -9.11 -7.55
N MET A 240 1.49 -9.43 -8.27
CA MET A 240 2.47 -10.40 -7.84
C MET A 240 3.87 -9.83 -8.06
N ILE A 241 4.79 -10.13 -7.14
CA ILE A 241 6.22 -10.01 -7.40
C ILE A 241 6.76 -11.34 -7.89
N ASP A 242 7.65 -11.27 -8.87
CA ASP A 242 8.44 -12.36 -9.40
C ASP A 242 9.91 -12.02 -9.13
N PHE A 243 10.45 -12.56 -8.05
CA PHE A 243 11.76 -12.18 -7.54
C PHE A 243 12.78 -13.28 -7.83
N LYS A 244 13.79 -12.95 -8.65
CA LYS A 244 14.95 -13.82 -8.86
C LYS A 244 16.13 -13.30 -8.08
N PHE A 245 16.90 -14.19 -7.47
CA PHE A 245 18.00 -13.79 -6.61
C PHE A 245 19.10 -14.85 -6.54
N ILE A 246 20.26 -14.41 -6.08
CA ILE A 246 21.44 -15.22 -5.79
C ILE A 246 21.77 -15.01 -4.31
N THR A 247 22.14 -16.09 -3.62
CA THR A 247 22.44 -16.08 -2.19
C THR A 247 23.89 -16.44 -1.86
N ASP A 248 24.31 -16.14 -0.63
CA ASP A 248 25.56 -16.60 -0.03
C ASP A 248 25.51 -18.08 0.34
N LYS A 249 24.37 -18.53 0.89
CA LYS A 249 24.13 -19.92 1.27
C LYS A 249 23.32 -20.63 0.20
N LYS A 250 23.74 -21.84 -0.18
CA LYS A 250 22.94 -22.72 -1.04
C LYS A 250 21.71 -23.21 -0.31
N ALA A 251 20.60 -23.33 -1.03
CA ALA A 251 19.35 -23.88 -0.53
C ALA A 251 18.62 -24.67 -1.63
N THR A 252 17.73 -25.56 -1.23
CA THR A 252 16.76 -26.21 -2.09
C THR A 252 15.43 -25.45 -2.05
N ALA A 253 14.55 -25.69 -3.02
CA ALA A 253 13.20 -25.12 -3.02
C ALA A 253 12.44 -25.47 -1.72
N ASN A 254 12.59 -26.71 -1.25
CA ASN A 254 11.97 -27.17 0.00
C ASN A 254 12.50 -26.43 1.24
N GLU A 255 13.80 -26.12 1.30
CA GLU A 255 14.38 -25.35 2.40
C GLU A 255 13.90 -23.89 2.39
N ILE A 256 13.82 -23.27 1.21
CA ILE A 256 13.25 -21.92 1.05
C ILE A 256 11.79 -21.89 1.50
N ASN A 257 10.99 -22.87 1.07
CA ASN A 257 9.60 -22.97 1.50
C ASN A 257 9.48 -23.15 3.02
N LYS A 258 10.34 -23.97 3.64
CA LYS A 258 10.39 -24.12 5.10
C LYS A 258 10.78 -22.82 5.81
N ILE A 259 11.71 -22.04 5.26
CA ILE A 259 12.08 -20.73 5.81
C ILE A 259 10.86 -19.80 5.90
N PHE A 260 10.06 -19.73 4.83
CA PHE A 260 8.86 -18.90 4.83
C PHE A 260 7.77 -19.45 5.76
N LYS A 261 7.51 -20.75 5.76
CA LYS A 261 6.54 -21.38 6.68
C LYS A 261 6.88 -21.14 8.15
N ASN A 262 8.16 -21.12 8.49
CA ASN A 262 8.64 -20.90 9.85
C ASN A 262 8.77 -19.41 10.20
N SER A 263 8.60 -18.50 9.23
CA SER A 263 8.68 -17.07 9.48
C SER A 263 7.45 -16.60 10.25
N THR A 264 7.67 -15.98 11.41
CA THR A 264 6.60 -15.39 12.21
C THR A 264 6.46 -13.93 11.81
N SER A 265 5.44 -13.62 11.02
CA SER A 265 5.14 -12.26 10.60
C SER A 265 3.63 -12.06 10.50
N TYR A 266 3.16 -10.90 10.95
CA TYR A 266 1.75 -10.54 10.88
C TYR A 266 1.37 -9.90 9.52
N ILE A 267 2.36 -9.60 8.66
CA ILE A 267 2.14 -9.03 7.31
C ILE A 267 2.52 -9.99 6.18
N LEU A 268 3.17 -11.10 6.49
CA LEU A 268 3.57 -12.11 5.50
C LEU A 268 2.84 -13.41 5.82
N SER A 269 2.23 -14.00 4.80
CA SER A 269 1.68 -15.34 4.86
C SER A 269 2.19 -16.18 3.69
N THR A 270 1.80 -17.46 3.66
CA THR A 270 2.18 -18.40 2.61
C THR A 270 0.95 -19.05 2.01
N CYS A 271 1.01 -19.40 0.73
CA CYS A 271 -0.02 -20.15 0.01
C CYS A 271 0.57 -21.45 -0.52
N GLU A 272 -0.13 -22.57 -0.29
CA GLU A 272 0.23 -23.89 -0.82
C GLU A 272 -0.72 -24.36 -1.92
N ASP A 273 -1.86 -23.70 -2.05
CA ASP A 273 -2.86 -23.99 -3.07
C ASP A 273 -2.48 -23.29 -4.40
N PRO A 274 -2.80 -23.91 -5.56
CA PRO A 274 -2.55 -23.33 -6.87
C PRO A 274 -3.60 -22.24 -7.22
N LEU A 275 -3.55 -21.12 -6.50
CA LEU A 275 -4.47 -19.98 -6.64
C LEU A 275 -4.02 -18.99 -7.72
N VAL A 276 -4.95 -18.11 -8.11
CA VAL A 276 -4.72 -17.04 -9.09
C VAL A 276 -5.05 -15.67 -8.50
N SER A 277 -4.82 -14.58 -9.26
CA SER A 277 -4.89 -13.21 -8.73
C SER A 277 -6.22 -12.87 -8.03
N ILE A 278 -7.37 -13.30 -8.55
CA ILE A 278 -8.67 -12.95 -7.98
C ILE A 278 -8.85 -13.48 -6.55
N ASP A 279 -8.20 -14.60 -6.21
CA ASP A 279 -8.36 -15.28 -4.93
C ASP A 279 -7.73 -14.50 -3.77
N PHE A 280 -6.86 -13.53 -4.08
CA PHE A 280 -6.18 -12.70 -3.09
C PHE A 280 -6.82 -11.33 -2.88
N ILE A 281 -7.96 -11.04 -3.53
CA ILE A 281 -8.70 -9.80 -3.30
C ILE A 281 -9.08 -9.71 -1.81
N HIS A 282 -8.91 -8.51 -1.25
CA HIS A 282 -9.29 -8.18 0.11
C HIS A 282 -8.50 -8.95 1.19
N THR A 283 -7.38 -9.57 0.82
CA THR A 283 -6.49 -10.24 1.79
C THR A 283 -5.71 -9.21 2.62
N PRO A 284 -5.49 -9.45 3.93
CA PRO A 284 -4.91 -8.45 4.83
C PRO A 284 -3.38 -8.42 4.82
N TYR A 285 -2.73 -9.37 4.15
CA TYR A 285 -1.28 -9.57 4.17
C TYR A 285 -0.60 -8.71 3.12
N SER A 286 0.52 -8.08 3.49
CA SER A 286 1.34 -7.32 2.54
C SER A 286 2.00 -8.21 1.50
N ALA A 287 2.33 -9.45 1.88
CA ALA A 287 2.89 -10.45 0.98
C ALA A 287 2.32 -11.83 1.30
N ILE A 288 1.94 -12.57 0.26
CA ILE A 288 1.51 -13.97 0.35
C ILE A 288 2.44 -14.78 -0.54
N VAL A 289 3.43 -15.43 0.05
CA VAL A 289 4.44 -16.18 -0.70
C VAL A 289 3.81 -17.44 -1.28
N ASP A 290 3.87 -17.58 -2.60
CA ASP A 290 3.40 -18.76 -3.31
C ASP A 290 4.46 -19.87 -3.24
N LEU A 291 4.21 -20.85 -2.37
CA LEU A 291 5.13 -21.95 -2.13
C LEU A 291 5.12 -22.99 -3.27
N THR A 292 4.11 -22.94 -4.15
CA THR A 292 4.04 -23.78 -5.36
C THR A 292 4.97 -23.27 -6.47
N SER A 293 5.38 -22.01 -6.38
CA SER A 293 6.15 -21.29 -7.39
C SER A 293 7.61 -21.02 -7.00
N THR A 294 8.17 -21.79 -6.06
CA THR A 294 9.59 -21.69 -5.67
C THR A 294 10.45 -22.57 -6.59
N TYR A 295 11.41 -21.95 -7.29
CA TYR A 295 12.32 -22.64 -8.20
C TYR A 295 13.78 -22.38 -7.85
N VAL A 296 14.60 -23.40 -8.10
CA VAL A 296 16.08 -23.33 -8.01
C VAL A 296 16.65 -23.85 -9.31
N THR A 297 17.49 -23.06 -9.96
CA THR A 297 18.16 -23.41 -11.23
C THR A 297 19.61 -22.97 -11.17
N GLY A 298 20.52 -23.92 -10.93
CA GLY A 298 21.91 -23.60 -10.60
C GLY A 298 21.97 -22.74 -9.34
N ASP A 299 22.62 -21.58 -9.43
CA ASP A 299 22.71 -20.60 -8.32
C ASP A 299 21.59 -19.53 -8.36
N ILE A 300 20.63 -19.65 -9.29
CA ILE A 300 19.50 -18.72 -9.41
C ILE A 300 18.29 -19.29 -8.69
N TYR A 301 17.78 -18.52 -7.75
CA TYR A 301 16.55 -18.78 -7.01
C TYR A 301 15.44 -17.91 -7.56
N ARG A 302 14.21 -18.42 -7.55
CA ARG A 302 13.01 -17.67 -7.90
C ARG A 302 11.93 -17.97 -6.88
N ILE A 303 11.27 -16.91 -6.41
CA ILE A 303 10.04 -16.99 -5.63
C ILE A 303 9.01 -16.03 -6.21
N ALA A 304 7.75 -16.31 -5.91
CA ALA A 304 6.64 -15.41 -6.19
C ALA A 304 5.91 -15.04 -4.90
N ALA A 305 5.39 -13.82 -4.83
CA ALA A 305 4.50 -13.44 -3.75
C ALA A 305 3.37 -12.52 -4.25
N TRP A 306 2.15 -12.84 -3.84
CA TRP A 306 0.95 -12.09 -4.16
C TRP A 306 0.72 -10.97 -3.17
N TYR A 307 0.01 -9.94 -3.61
CA TYR A 307 -0.47 -8.86 -2.76
C TYR A 307 -1.67 -8.16 -3.39
N ASP A 308 -2.68 -7.86 -2.57
CA ASP A 308 -3.70 -6.89 -2.95
C ASP A 308 -3.09 -5.49 -2.91
N ASN A 309 -2.83 -4.92 -4.09
CA ASN A 309 -2.16 -3.64 -4.23
C ASN A 309 -2.98 -2.43 -3.74
N GLU A 310 -4.24 -2.64 -3.34
CA GLU A 310 -5.08 -1.61 -2.75
C GLU A 310 -5.37 -1.88 -1.27
N TRP A 311 -5.89 -3.06 -0.94
CA TRP A 311 -6.43 -3.36 0.39
C TRP A 311 -5.32 -3.53 1.43
N ALA A 312 -4.39 -4.47 1.20
CA ALA A 312 -3.29 -4.73 2.14
C ALA A 312 -2.45 -3.47 2.37
N PHE A 313 -2.18 -2.69 1.30
CA PHE A 313 -1.47 -1.42 1.41
C PHE A 313 -2.23 -0.40 2.28
N SER A 314 -3.55 -0.29 2.12
CA SER A 314 -4.39 0.57 2.95
C SER A 314 -4.36 0.15 4.42
N LEU A 315 -4.33 -1.15 4.71
CA LEU A 315 -4.17 -1.64 6.08
C LEU A 315 -2.82 -1.25 6.68
N ARG A 316 -1.74 -1.30 5.89
CA ARG A 316 -0.41 -0.87 6.34
C ARG A 316 -0.37 0.60 6.71
N MET A 317 -1.10 1.47 6.01
CA MET A 317 -1.22 2.87 6.40
C MET A 317 -1.87 3.02 7.79
N LEU A 318 -2.95 2.27 8.06
CA LEU A 318 -3.59 2.26 9.38
C LEU A 318 -2.66 1.73 10.46
N ASP A 319 -1.92 0.66 10.19
CA ASP A 319 -0.93 0.11 11.11
C ASP A 319 0.20 1.12 11.42
N ILE A 320 0.67 1.88 10.42
CA ILE A 320 1.65 2.98 10.61
C ILE A 320 1.07 4.08 11.51
N ALA A 321 -0.22 4.42 11.33
CA ALA A 321 -0.87 5.41 12.19
C ALA A 321 -0.96 4.96 13.65
N LEU A 322 -1.31 3.69 13.88
CA LEU A 322 -1.27 3.10 15.23
C LEU A 322 0.15 3.11 15.82
N LEU A 323 1.17 2.76 15.01
CA LEU A 323 2.56 2.82 15.42
C LEU A 323 2.99 4.24 15.78
N CYS A 324 2.50 5.24 15.04
CA CYS A 324 2.77 6.64 15.30
C CYS A 324 2.25 7.07 16.68
N TYR A 325 1.02 6.71 17.02
CA TYR A 325 0.41 7.15 18.26
C TYR A 325 1.05 6.54 19.52
N ASN A 326 1.63 5.35 19.41
CA ASN A 326 2.32 4.68 20.50
C ASN A 326 3.75 5.22 20.75
N LYS A 327 4.25 6.19 19.97
CA LYS A 327 5.58 6.82 20.07
C LYS A 327 5.52 8.34 20.18
#